data_AF-A0A535HWM4-F1
#
_entry.id   AF-A0A535HWM4-F1
#
_cell.length_a   1.000
_cell.length_b   1.000
_cell.length_c   1.000
_cell.angle_alpha   90.00
_cell.angle_beta   90.00
_cell.angle_gamma   90.00
#
_symmetry.space_group_name_H-M   'P 1'
#
loop_
_entity.id
_entity.type
_entity.pdbx_description
1 polymer ?
#
loop_
_entity_poly.entity_id
_entity_poly.type
_entity_poly.pdbx_seq_one_letter_code
_entity_poly.pdbx_strand_id
1 'polypeptide(L)' 'MIHPLVLGSGQRLFEPDDHVTELRLVDSTATTKGVILATYQPA' A
#
# COMPACT_ATOMS: atom_id res chain seq x y z
N MET A 1 2.04 -1.90 4.36
CA MET A 1 3.35 -2.56 4.12
C MET A 1 3.34 -3.10 2.71
N ILE A 2 4.38 -2.80 1.91
CA ILE A 2 4.43 -3.12 0.48
C ILE A 2 5.62 -4.07 0.25
N HIS A 3 5.34 -5.24 -0.31
CA HIS A 3 6.34 -6.27 -0.59
C HIS A 3 6.85 -6.17 -2.04
N PRO A 4 8.15 -6.44 -2.29
CA PRO A 4 8.72 -6.42 -3.64
C PRO A 4 8.38 -7.71 -4.42
N LEU A 5 7.08 -7.98 -4.61
CA LEU A 5 6.58 -9.19 -5.26
C LEU A 5 5.28 -8.89 -6.02
N VAL A 6 5.10 -9.57 -7.15
CA VAL A 6 3.82 -9.62 -7.88
C VAL A 6 3.21 -11.01 -7.65
N LEU A 7 2.04 -11.05 -7.00
CA LEU A 7 1.37 -12.32 -6.64
C LEU A 7 0.64 -13.00 -7.81
N GLY A 8 0.22 -12.24 -8.82
CA GLY A 8 -0.60 -12.75 -9.93
C GLY A 8 -2.08 -12.93 -9.56
N SER A 9 -2.38 -13.63 -8.46
CA SER A 9 -3.72 -13.79 -7.90
C SER A 9 -3.71 -13.81 -6.37
N GLY A 10 -4.86 -13.53 -5.74
CA GLY A 10 -5.00 -13.49 -4.28
C GLY A 10 -6.17 -12.62 -3.81
N GLN A 11 -6.26 -12.42 -2.50
CA GLN A 11 -7.20 -11.45 -1.92
C GLN A 11 -6.74 -10.03 -2.25
N ARG A 12 -7.70 -9.16 -2.61
CA ARG A 12 -7.43 -7.76 -2.90
C ARG A 12 -7.56 -6.93 -1.63
N LEU A 13 -6.68 -5.93 -1.50
CA LEU A 13 -6.77 -4.95 -0.42
C LEU A 13 -7.91 -3.93 -0.68
N PHE A 14 -8.19 -3.66 -1.95
CA PHE A 14 -9.25 -2.78 -2.42
C PHE A 14 -9.94 -3.45 -3.62
N GLU A 15 -11.26 -3.51 -3.60
CA GLU A 15 -12.07 -4.07 -4.67
C GLU A 15 -12.41 -3.01 -5.73
N PRO A 16 -12.77 -3.41 -6.97
CA PRO A 16 -13.08 -2.47 -8.06
C PRO A 16 -14.22 -1.50 -7.77
N ASP A 17 -15.15 -1.88 -6.89
CA ASP A 17 -16.34 -1.14 -6.50
C ASP A 17 -16.19 -0.39 -5.18
N ASP A 18 -15.00 -0.42 -4.56
CA ASP A 18 -14.72 0.37 -3.36
C ASP A 18 -14.78 1.88 -3.65
N HIS A 19 -15.20 2.65 -2.65
CA HIS A 19 -15.21 4.11 -2.74
C HIS A 19 -13.79 4.67 -2.81
N VAL A 20 -13.55 5.60 -3.74
CA VAL A 20 -12.26 6.28 -3.87
C VAL A 20 -12.02 7.18 -2.66
N THR A 21 -10.92 6.93 -1.95
CA THR A 21 -10.48 7.77 -0.82
C THR A 21 -9.16 8.44 -1.17
N GLU A 22 -9.10 9.77 -1.09
CA GLU A 22 -7.86 10.51 -1.30
C GLU A 22 -6.96 10.40 -0.06
N LEU A 23 -5.69 10.05 -0.28
CA LEU A 23 -4.71 9.81 0.77
C LEU A 23 -3.43 10.60 0.51
N ARG A 24 -2.92 11.22 1.57
CA ARG A 24 -1.61 11.87 1.61
C ARG A 24 -0.58 10.94 2.24
N LEU A 25 0.55 10.72 1.56
CA LEU A 25 1.70 10.03 2.11
C LEU A 25 2.39 10.94 3.14
N VAL A 26 2.50 10.49 4.39
CA VAL A 26 3.11 11.27 5.47
C VAL A 26 4.42 10.69 5.99
N ASP A 27 4.67 9.40 5.75
CA ASP A 27 5.95 8.76 6.06
C ASP A 27 6.20 7.57 5.12
N SER A 28 7.47 7.30 4.82
CA SER A 28 7.91 6.16 4.04
C SER A 28 9.30 5.70 4.45
N THR A 29 9.39 4.46 4.93
CA THR A 29 10.65 3.83 5.35
C THR A 29 10.91 2.55 4.57
N ALA A 30 12.05 2.48 3.89
CA ALA A 30 12.55 1.24 3.31
C ALA A 30 13.23 0.39 4.38
N THR A 31 12.90 -0.90 4.43
CA THR A 31 13.55 -1.86 5.34
C THR A 31 14.73 -2.55 4.64
N THR A 32 15.59 -3.20 5.42
CA THR A 32 16.75 -3.95 4.89
C THR A 32 16.38 -5.15 4.00
N LYS A 33 15.12 -5.61 4.04
CA LYS A 33 14.60 -6.70 3.20
C LYS A 33 13.89 -6.21 1.93
N GLY A 34 13.98 -4.91 1.63
CA GLY A 34 13.33 -4.30 0.45
C GLY A 34 11.83 -4.08 0.59
N VAL A 35 11.24 -4.37 1.76
CA VAL A 35 9.85 -4.01 2.08
C VAL A 35 9.77 -2.52 2.35
N ILE A 36 8.69 -1.88 1.89
CA ILE A 36 8.38 -0.47 2.19
C ILE A 36 7.26 -0.38 3.24
N LEU A 37 7.51 0.39 4.30
CA LEU A 37 6.51 0.82 5.27
C LEU A 37 6.07 2.24 4.91
N ALA A 38 4.84 2.39 4.42
CA ALA A 38 4.25 3.68 4.06
C ALA A 38 3.08 4.00 4.99
N THR A 39 3.06 5.22 5.51
CA THR A 39 2.00 5.75 6.37
C THR A 39 1.22 6.79 5.60
N TYR A 40 -0.10 6.62 5.53
CA TYR A 40 -1.01 7.53 4.85
C TYR A 40 -2.01 8.14 5.83
N GLN A 41 -2.46 9.35 5.53
CA GLN A 41 -3.56 10.03 6.19
C GLN A 41 -4.58 10.48 5.15
N PRO A 42 -5.86 10.68 5.50
CA PRO A 42 -6.82 11.37 4.63
C PRO A 42 -6.27 12.72 4.16
N ALA A 43 -6.57 13.08 2.92
CA ALA A 43 -6.01 14.28 2.26
C ALA A 43 -6.29 15.60 2.99
#